data_AF-A0A645DWH0-F1
#
_entry.id   AF-A0A645DWH0-F1
#
_cell.length_a   1.000
_cell.length_b   1.000
_cell.length_c   1.000
_cell.angle_alpha   90.00
_cell.angle_beta   90.00
_cell.angle_gamma   90.00
#
_symmetry.space_group_name_H-M   'P 1'
#
loop_
_entity.id
_entity.type
_entity.pdbx_description
1 polymer ?
#
loop_
_entity_poly.entity_id
_entity_poly.type
_entity_poly.pdbx_seq_one_letter_code
_entity_poly.pdbx_strand_id
1 'polypeptide(L)' 'MLDDIHKRKIDMSDEIYVINKNGYIGESTKGEIEYAIKNGKRVDYLECHNA' A
#
# COMPACT_ATOMS: atom_id res chain seq x y z
N MET A 1 11.86 7.48 10.73
CA MET A 1 12.99 7.39 9.77
C MET A 1 12.68 6.48 8.58
N LEU A 2 12.37 5.19 8.74
CA LEU A 2 12.01 4.34 7.59
C LEU A 2 10.61 4.67 7.03
N ASP A 3 9.63 4.91 7.92
CA ASP A 3 8.27 5.31 7.51
C ASP A 3 8.23 6.59 6.67
N ASP A 4 9.10 7.56 6.97
CA ASP A 4 9.15 8.84 6.25
C ASP A 4 9.67 8.66 4.82
N ILE A 5 10.57 7.70 4.62
CA ILE A 5 11.05 7.31 3.28
C ILE A 5 9.93 6.61 2.52
N HIS A 6 9.15 5.76 3.18
CA HIS A 6 8.03 5.04 2.55
C HIS A 6 6.95 6.04 2.12
N LYS A 7 6.58 6.99 2.98
CA LYS A 7 5.65 8.08 2.65
C LYS A 7 6.11 8.92 1.46
N ARG A 8 7.39 9.30 1.42
CA ARG A 8 7.95 10.04 0.26
C ARG A 8 7.87 9.25 -1.04
N LYS A 9 8.10 7.94 -1.01
CA LYS A 9 7.92 7.09 -2.19
C LYS A 9 6.47 7.08 -2.66
N ILE A 10 5.52 7.03 -1.73
CA ILE A 10 4.08 7.11 -2.01
C ILE A 10 3.72 8.44 -2.66
N ASP A 11 4.23 9.55 -2.13
CA ASP A 11 3.97 10.89 -2.67
C ASP A 11 4.47 11.02 -4.12
N MET A 12 5.64 10.43 -4.41
CA MET A 12 6.25 10.41 -5.74
C MET A 12 5.60 9.41 -6.72
N SER A 13 4.80 8.46 -6.24
CA SER A 13 4.17 7.44 -7.09
C SER A 13 2.84 7.95 -7.65
N ASP A 14 2.47 7.55 -8.86
CA ASP A 14 1.17 7.88 -9.43
C ASP A 14 0.04 7.08 -8.79
N GLU A 15 0.28 5.78 -8.55
CA GLU A 15 -0.66 4.85 -7.91
C GLU A 15 0.07 3.78 -7.08
N ILE A 16 -0.68 3.09 -6.21
CA ILE A 16 -0.18 2.00 -5.37
C ILE A 16 -0.89 0.70 -5.73
N TYR A 17 -0.11 -0.36 -5.79
CA TYR A 17 -0.59 -1.71 -6.01
C TYR A 17 -0.21 -2.63 -4.84
N VAL A 18 -1.20 -3.11 -4.10
CA VAL A 18 -1.02 -3.93 -2.90
C VAL A 18 -1.15 -5.40 -3.26
N ILE A 19 -0.11 -6.19 -2.99
CA ILE A 19 -0.15 -7.64 -3.21
C ILE A 19 -0.63 -8.32 -1.93
N ASN A 20 -1.89 -8.76 -1.94
CA ASN A 20 -2.55 -9.41 -0.82
C ASN A 20 -2.65 -10.93 -1.07
N LYS A 21 -1.52 -11.65 -1.03
CA LYS A 21 -1.53 -13.12 -1.21
C LYS A 21 -2.16 -13.80 0.01
N ASN A 22 -3.15 -14.65 -0.21
CA ASN A 22 -3.89 -15.36 0.85
C ASN A 22 -4.60 -14.45 1.87
N GLY A 23 -4.93 -13.21 1.51
CA GLY A 23 -5.67 -12.30 2.41
C GLY A 23 -4.83 -11.66 3.52
N TYR A 24 -3.50 -11.83 3.52
CA TYR A 24 -2.62 -11.20 4.51
C TYR A 24 -2.10 -9.82 4.09
N ILE A 25 -2.42 -8.81 4.91
CA ILE A 25 -1.82 -7.46 4.85
C ILE A 25 -1.25 -7.12 6.24
N GLY A 26 0.05 -6.83 6.30
CA GLY A 26 0.74 -6.46 7.53
C GLY A 26 0.38 -5.05 8.02
N GLU A 27 0.56 -4.80 9.33
CA GLU A 27 0.23 -3.52 9.97
C GLU A 27 1.00 -2.32 9.38
N SER A 28 2.28 -2.51 8.99
CA SER A 28 3.05 -1.45 8.32
C SER A 28 2.47 -1.11 6.95
N THR A 29 2.07 -2.13 6.18
CA THR A 29 1.42 -1.96 4.88
C THR A 29 0.06 -1.28 5.01
N LYS A 30 -0.70 -1.57 6.07
CA LYS A 30 -1.95 -0.84 6.35
C LYS A 30 -1.71 0.65 6.56
N GLY A 31 -0.70 1.03 7.35
CA GLY A 31 -0.34 2.43 7.56
C GLY A 31 0.10 3.15 6.27
N GLU A 32 0.79 2.45 5.37
CA GLU A 32 1.15 2.95 4.05
C GLU A 32 -0.06 3.15 3.14
N ILE A 33 -0.98 2.17 3.12
CA ILE A 33 -2.25 2.24 2.37
C ILE A 33 -3.10 3.42 2.84
N GLU A 34 -3.28 3.57 4.16
CA GLU A 34 -4.05 4.68 4.74
C GLU A 34 -3.44 6.03 4.37
N TYR A 35 -2.11 6.13 4.42
CA TYR A 35 -1.41 7.33 3.99
C TYR A 35 -1.63 7.63 2.51
N ALA A 36 -1.56 6.63 1.64
CA ALA A 36 -1.81 6.80 0.20
C ALA A 36 -3.24 7.27 -0.11
N ILE A 37 -4.24 6.64 0.52
CA ILE A 37 -5.65 7.03 0.39
C ILE A 37 -5.85 8.46 0.87
N LYS A 38 -5.25 8.83 2.01
CA LYS A 38 -5.33 10.19 2.56
C LYS A 38 -4.70 11.25 1.64
N ASN A 39 -3.66 10.89 0.90
CA ASN A 39 -3.03 11.76 -0.09
C ASN A 39 -3.71 11.69 -1.48
N GLY A 40 -4.86 11.03 -1.60
CA GLY A 40 -5.64 10.96 -2.83
C GLY A 40 -5.01 10.08 -3.91
N LYS A 41 -4.08 9.19 -3.54
CA LYS A 41 -3.48 8.23 -4.47
C LYS A 41 -4.44 7.07 -4.71
N ARG A 42 -4.45 6.58 -5.95
CA ARG A 42 -5.22 5.39 -6.32
C ARG A 42 -4.56 4.16 -5.72
N VAL A 43 -5.33 3.30 -5.05
CA VAL A 43 -4.85 2.06 -4.43
C VAL A 43 -5.65 0.89 -4.98
N ASP A 44 -4.96 -0.03 -5.65
CA ASP A 44 -5.53 -1.29 -6.13
C ASP A 44 -4.96 -2.48 -5.36
N TYR A 45 -5.71 -3.57 -5.32
CA TYR A 45 -5.34 -4.80 -4.61
C TYR A 45 -5.28 -5.98 -5.57
N LEU A 46 -4.17 -6.72 -5.51
CA LEU A 46 -4.05 -8.03 -6.12
C LEU A 46 -4.21 -9.09 -5.05
N GLU A 47 -5.40 -9.68 -5.02
CA GLU A 47 -5.68 -10.85 -4.22
C GLU A 47 -5.60 -12.09 -5.11
N CYS A 48 -4.65 -12.98 -4.79
CA CYS A 48 -4.54 -14.27 -5.45
C CYS A 48 -4.94 -15.34 -4.43
N HIS A 49 -6.05 -16.03 -4.72
CA HIS A 49 -6.44 -17.24 -4.01
C HIS A 49 -5.81 -18.43 -4.71
N ASN A 50 -4.96 -19.17 -4.01
CA ASN A 50 -4.57 -20.49 -4.47
C ASN A 50 -5.82 -21.39 -4.37
N ALA A 51 -6.39 -21.74 -5.53
CA ALA A 51 -7.46 -22.73 -5.66
C ALA A 51 -6.93 -24.15 -5.39
#